data_AF-A0A1B9IDW7-F1
#
_entry.id   AF-A0A1B9IDW7-F1
#
_cell.length_a   1.000
_cell.length_b   1.000
_cell.length_c   1.000
_cell.angle_alpha   90.00
_cell.angle_beta   90.00
_cell.angle_gamma   90.00
#
_symmetry.space_group_name_H-M   'P 1'
#
loop_
_entity.id
_entity.type
_entity.pdbx_description
1 polymer ?
#
loop_
_entity_poly.entity_id
_entity_poly.type
_entity_poly.pdbx_seq_one_letter_code
_entity_poly.pdbx_strand_id
1 'polypeptide(L)'
;MTDLGLIRVLMYDLSVSELRYTANTQLEQLHSRYTGTGHADTTKYEWLTHQHRDTLASIIGHPPLLGYVSIADGECQARERFELIEKLLEREQNCVL
;
A
#
# COMPACT_ATOMS: atom_id res chain seq x y z
N MET A 1 -24.98 45.64 -0.42
CA MET A 1 -24.88 44.90 0.86
C MET A 1 -24.54 43.41 0.65
N THR A 2 -23.84 43.03 -0.43
CA THR A 2 -23.58 41.61 -0.78
C THR A 2 -22.18 41.31 -1.35
N ASP A 3 -21.26 42.27 -1.44
CA ASP A 3 -19.96 42.05 -2.09
C ASP A 3 -18.91 41.42 -1.17
N LEU A 4 -18.80 41.91 0.08
CA LEU A 4 -17.89 41.36 1.10
C LEU A 4 -18.22 39.92 1.50
N GLY A 5 -19.49 39.52 1.43
CA GLY A 5 -19.92 38.15 1.70
C GLY A 5 -19.45 37.19 0.60
N LEU A 6 -19.56 37.61 -0.66
CA LEU A 6 -19.12 36.82 -1.80
C LEU A 6 -17.59 36.69 -1.86
N ILE A 7 -16.85 37.78 -1.58
CA ILE A 7 -15.38 37.74 -1.47
C ILE A 7 -14.94 36.79 -0.36
N ARG A 8 -15.61 36.80 0.80
CA ARG A 8 -15.30 35.89 1.92
C ARG A 8 -15.59 34.41 1.58
N VAL A 9 -16.68 34.14 0.87
CA VAL A 9 -17.03 32.79 0.40
C VAL A 9 -16.02 32.31 -0.64
N LEU A 10 -15.70 33.11 -1.65
CA LEU A 10 -14.71 32.78 -2.67
C LEU A 10 -13.31 32.58 -2.08
N MET A 11 -12.91 33.39 -1.11
CA MET A 11 -11.62 33.21 -0.43
C MET A 11 -11.60 31.93 0.42
N TYR A 12 -12.73 31.55 1.03
CA TYR A 12 -12.86 30.29 1.76
C TYR A 12 -12.82 29.09 0.81
N ASP A 13 -13.56 29.14 -0.30
CA ASP A 13 -13.55 28.08 -1.32
C ASP A 13 -12.16 27.92 -1.96
N LEU A 14 -11.47 29.02 -2.25
CA LEU A 14 -10.09 28.99 -2.74
C LEU A 14 -9.14 28.35 -1.71
N SER A 15 -9.22 28.76 -0.44
CA SER A 15 -8.40 28.18 0.64
C SER A 15 -8.67 26.69 0.84
N VAL A 16 -9.94 26.27 0.80
CA VAL A 16 -10.33 24.86 0.91
C VAL A 16 -9.82 24.06 -0.30
N SER A 17 -9.89 24.63 -1.51
CA SER A 17 -9.37 23.97 -2.71
C SER A 17 -7.85 23.76 -2.67
N GLU A 18 -7.10 24.74 -2.16
CA GLU A 18 -5.65 24.67 -2.03
C GLU A 18 -5.21 23.67 -0.94
N LEU A 19 -5.95 23.59 0.16
CA LEU A 19 -5.77 22.56 1.20
C LEU A 19 -5.99 21.14 0.63
N ARG A 20 -7.00 20.94 -0.21
CA ARG A 20 -7.24 19.64 -0.86
C ARG A 20 -6.14 19.29 -1.86
N TYR A 21 -5.69 20.26 -2.65
CA TYR A 21 -4.61 20.06 -3.61
C TYR A 21 -3.32 19.63 -2.91
N THR A 22 -2.91 20.35 -1.87
CA THR A 22 -1.70 20.04 -1.10
C THR A 22 -1.79 18.68 -0.40
N ALA A 23 -2.96 18.32 0.14
CA ALA A 23 -3.19 17.00 0.73
C ALA A 23 -3.05 15.86 -0.31
N ASN A 24 -3.59 16.03 -1.52
CA ASN A 24 -3.46 15.05 -2.60
C ASN A 24 -2.01 14.88 -3.05
N THR A 25 -1.26 15.99 -3.22
CA THR A 25 0.16 15.92 -3.57
C THR A 25 0.98 15.19 -2.51
N GLN A 26 0.67 15.40 -1.22
CA GLN A 26 1.33 14.68 -0.12
C GLN A 26 1.01 13.18 -0.16
N LEU A 27 -0.24 12.80 -0.48
CA LEU A 27 -0.63 11.39 -0.64
C LEU A 27 0.10 10.73 -1.82
N GLU A 28 0.18 11.41 -2.97
CA GLU A 28 0.90 10.91 -4.15
C GLU A 28 2.40 10.69 -3.85
N GLN A 29 3.02 11.60 -3.08
CA GLN A 29 4.40 11.43 -2.62
C GLN A 29 4.58 10.20 -1.74
N LEU A 30 3.61 9.91 -0.86
CA LEU A 30 3.63 8.70 -0.02
C LEU A 30 3.43 7.43 -0.87
N HIS A 31 2.50 7.44 -1.81
CA HIS A 31 2.27 6.33 -2.74
C HIS A 31 3.52 6.00 -3.57
N SER A 32 4.29 7.03 -3.98
CA SER A 32 5.54 6.83 -4.71
C SER A 32 6.67 6.25 -3.85
N ARG A 33 6.66 6.50 -2.53
CA ARG A 33 7.73 6.05 -1.62
C ARG A 33 7.44 4.70 -0.97
N TYR A 34 6.18 4.46 -0.64
CA TYR A 34 5.76 3.31 0.15
C TYR A 34 4.66 2.55 -0.61
N THR A 35 5.06 1.46 -1.25
CA THR A 35 4.12 0.54 -1.88
C THR A 35 3.22 -0.07 -0.79
N GLY A 36 1.90 -0.05 -1.01
CA GLY A 36 0.92 -0.48 0.01
C GLY A 36 0.23 0.65 0.77
N THR A 37 0.57 1.92 0.50
CA THR A 37 -0.17 3.06 1.07
C THR A 37 -1.61 3.07 0.54
N GLY A 38 -2.59 2.94 1.43
CA GLY A 38 -4.01 2.91 1.08
C GLY A 38 -4.63 4.29 0.90
N HIS A 39 -5.67 4.35 0.07
CA HIS A 39 -6.54 5.52 -0.12
C HIS A 39 -8.01 5.12 0.06
N ALA A 40 -8.91 6.12 0.09
CA ALA A 40 -10.34 5.89 0.35
C ALA A 40 -11.00 4.93 -0.67
N ASP A 41 -10.47 4.87 -1.89
CA ASP A 41 -10.99 4.01 -2.97
C ASP A 41 -10.20 2.70 -3.15
N THR A 42 -9.32 2.35 -2.21
CA THR A 42 -8.57 1.08 -2.28
C THR A 42 -9.54 -0.09 -2.23
N THR A 43 -9.47 -0.95 -3.22
CA THR A 43 -10.34 -2.11 -3.31
C THR A 43 -9.93 -3.17 -2.29
N LYS A 44 -10.89 -4.02 -1.90
CA LYS A 44 -10.62 -5.17 -1.04
C LYS A 44 -9.51 -6.07 -1.61
N TYR A 45 -9.45 -6.20 -2.94
CA TYR A 45 -8.46 -7.02 -3.62
C TYR A 45 -7.05 -6.44 -3.47
N GLU A 46 -6.86 -5.17 -3.80
CA GLU A 46 -5.55 -4.49 -3.65
C GLU A 46 -5.05 -4.55 -2.21
N TRP A 47 -5.93 -4.30 -1.23
CA TRP A 47 -5.56 -4.39 0.18
C TRP A 47 -5.12 -5.81 0.57
N LEU A 48 -5.86 -6.84 0.15
CA LEU A 48 -5.49 -8.23 0.41
C LEU A 48 -4.17 -8.60 -0.27
N THR A 49 -3.91 -8.14 -1.49
CA THR A 49 -2.65 -8.41 -2.21
C THR A 49 -1.47 -7.83 -1.44
N HIS A 50 -1.56 -6.56 -0.99
CA HIS A 50 -0.54 -5.95 -0.13
C HIS A 50 -0.33 -6.72 1.18
N GLN A 51 -1.42 -7.11 1.85
CA GLN A 51 -1.35 -7.90 3.09
C GLN A 51 -0.60 -9.23 2.91
N HIS A 52 -0.91 -9.98 1.84
CA HIS A 52 -0.25 -11.25 1.58
C HIS A 52 1.23 -11.05 1.26
N ARG A 53 1.55 -10.01 0.48
CA ARG A 53 2.93 -9.67 0.13
C ARG A 53 3.77 -9.36 1.38
N ASP A 54 3.25 -8.51 2.25
CA ASP A 54 3.96 -8.11 3.47
C ASP A 54 4.12 -9.28 4.45
N THR A 55 3.14 -10.19 4.49
CA THR A 55 3.21 -11.43 5.27
C THR A 55 4.32 -12.35 4.74
N LEU A 56 4.35 -12.61 3.44
CA LEU A 56 5.37 -13.45 2.80
C LEU A 56 6.77 -12.83 2.93
N ALA A 57 6.90 -11.52 2.71
CA ALA A 57 8.16 -10.80 2.91
C ALA A 57 8.65 -10.90 4.35
N SER A 58 7.75 -10.83 5.34
CA SER A 58 8.08 -11.01 6.75
C SER A 58 8.58 -12.42 7.06
N ILE A 59 7.99 -13.46 6.46
CA ILE A 59 8.43 -14.85 6.60
C ILE A 59 9.83 -15.03 6.02
N ILE A 60 10.09 -14.51 4.82
CA ILE A 60 11.40 -14.61 4.16
C ILE A 60 12.48 -13.80 4.91
N GLY A 61 12.12 -12.62 5.43
CA GLY A 61 13.05 -11.70 6.09
C GLY A 61 13.46 -12.11 7.51
N HIS A 62 12.64 -12.90 8.20
CA HIS A 62 12.90 -13.34 9.57
C HIS A 62 13.34 -14.82 9.61
N PRO A 63 14.63 -15.11 9.88
CA PRO A 63 15.12 -16.49 9.99
C PRO A 63 14.32 -17.42 10.91
N PRO A 64 13.82 -17.00 12.10
CA PRO A 64 13.04 -17.90 12.93
C PRO A 64 11.68 -18.25 12.31
N LEU A 65 11.08 -17.33 11.54
CA LEU A 65 9.79 -17.54 10.92
C LEU A 65 9.93 -18.46 9.70
N LEU A 66 10.96 -18.24 8.88
CA LEU A 66 11.31 -19.16 7.78
C LEU A 66 11.63 -20.57 8.29
N GLY A 67 12.38 -20.67 9.40
CA GLY A 67 12.68 -21.95 10.04
C GLY A 67 11.44 -22.66 10.56
N TYR A 68 10.50 -21.93 11.16
CA TYR A 68 9.22 -22.49 11.61
C TYR A 68 8.41 -23.07 10.44
N VAL A 69 8.29 -22.35 9.33
CA VAL A 69 7.58 -22.81 8.13
C VAL A 69 8.28 -24.03 7.50
N SER A 70 9.60 -23.97 7.34
CA SER A 70 10.41 -25.09 6.80
C SER A 70 10.30 -26.37 7.65
N ILE A 71 10.19 -26.25 8.97
CA ILE A 71 9.96 -27.41 9.85
C ILE A 71 8.53 -27.96 9.68
N ALA A 72 7.54 -27.07 9.53
CA ALA A 72 6.15 -27.47 9.35
C ALA A 72 5.93 -28.21 8.02
N ASP A 73 6.55 -27.73 6.94
CA ASP A 73 6.45 -28.32 5.60
C ASP A 73 7.43 -29.48 5.38
N GLY A 74 8.48 -29.57 6.21
CA GLY A 74 9.48 -30.65 6.15
C GLY A 74 10.51 -30.49 5.03
N GLU A 75 10.58 -29.30 4.42
CA GLU A 75 11.44 -28.97 3.30
C GLU A 75 12.67 -28.18 3.74
N CYS A 76 13.68 -28.08 2.87
CA CYS A 76 14.87 -27.29 3.19
C CYS A 76 14.55 -25.77 3.14
N GLN A 77 15.14 -25.00 4.06
CA GLN A 77 14.91 -23.55 4.16
C GLN A 77 15.15 -22.78 2.85
N ALA A 78 16.10 -23.25 2.03
CA ALA A 78 16.39 -22.64 0.73
C ALA A 78 15.26 -22.86 -0.27
N ARG A 79 14.60 -24.02 -0.24
CA ARG A 79 13.49 -24.37 -1.12
C ARG A 79 12.23 -23.60 -0.73
N GLU A 80 11.89 -23.59 0.56
CA GLU A 80 10.80 -22.77 1.08
C GLU A 80 10.97 -21.29 0.72
N ARG A 81 12.18 -20.76 0.90
CA ARG A 81 12.48 -19.38 0.52
C ARG A 81 12.26 -19.12 -0.96
N PHE A 82 12.65 -20.05 -1.83
CA PHE A 82 12.44 -19.93 -3.27
C PHE A 82 10.94 -19.93 -3.62
N GLU A 83 10.18 -20.87 -3.04
CA GLU A 83 8.74 -21.00 -3.27
C GLU A 83 7.96 -19.77 -2.79
N LEU A 84 8.30 -19.22 -1.62
CA LEU A 84 7.67 -18.00 -1.11
C LEU A 84 7.99 -16.78 -1.98
N ILE A 85 9.19 -16.70 -2.56
CA ILE A 85 9.56 -15.63 -3.51
C ILE A 85 8.78 -15.78 -4.83
N GLU A 86 8.58 -16.99 -5.32
CA GLU A 86 7.78 -17.23 -6.52
C GLU A 86 6.32 -16.81 -6.31
N LYS A 87 5.73 -17.18 -5.16
CA LYS A 87 4.38 -16.75 -4.76
C LYS A 87 4.24 -15.23 -4.64
N LEU A 88 5.30 -14.52 -4.21
CA LEU A 88 5.32 -13.05 -4.19
C LEU A 88 5.21 -12.47 -5.62
N LEU A 89 5.93 -13.05 -6.57
CA LEU A 89 6.00 -12.59 -7.95
C LEU A 89 4.68 -12.82 -8.71
N GLU A 90 4.05 -13.98 -8.53
CA GLU A 90 2.75 -14.31 -9.13
C GLU A 90 1.65 -13.33 -8.66
N ARG A 91 1.66 -12.97 -7.36
CA ARG A 91 0.66 -12.08 -6.77
C ARG A 91 0.78 -10.63 -7.24
N GLU A 92 1.98 -10.17 -7.56
CA GLU A 92 2.23 -8.83 -8.12
C GLU A 92 1.72 -8.71 -9.56
N GLN A 93 1.86 -9.76 -10.39
CA GLN A 93 1.43 -9.73 -11.80
C GLN A 93 -0.09 -9.71 -11.95
N ASN A 94 -0.82 -10.31 -11.00
CA ASN A 94 -2.28 -10.39 -11.03
C ASN A 94 -2.99 -9.10 -10.58
N CYS A 95 -2.24 -8.03 -10.30
CA CYS A 95 -2.78 -6.70 -9.97
C CYS A 95 -2.64 -5.71 -11.14
N VAL A 96 -1.93 -6.08 -12.22
CA VAL A 96 -1.68 -5.24 -13.41
C VAL A 96 -2.59 -5.63 -14.60
N LEU A 97 -3.34 -6.74 -14.48
CA LEU A 97 -4.39 -7.17 -15.41
C LEU A 97 -5.77 -6.97 -14.79
#